data_AF-A0A7T7HNB3-F1
#
_entry.id   AF-A0A7T7HNB3-F1
#
_cell.length_a   1.000
_cell.length_b   1.000
_cell.length_c   1.000
_cell.angle_alpha   90.00
_cell.angle_beta   90.00
_cell.angle_gamma   90.00
#
_symmetry.space_group_name_H-M   'P 1'
#
loop_
_entity.id
_entity.type
_entity.pdbx_description
1 polymer ?
#
loop_
_entity_poly.entity_id
_entity_poly.type
_entity_poly.pdbx_seq_one_letter_code
_entity_poly.pdbx_strand_id
1 'polypeptide(L)'
;MSYIDEQFETYLSTAAELLAAEGMSEAVDVLRRAVPKVDQTGYDNWNGGTDIWTIFLRIEPARYAQLGTNREALEEQVSQRIESIVRQYTDDWFSVKIVPEARPRPDWRQQSDDISRLAKQNILDGLKIENVKWSGCLEEVEFLQRLYDLKSMASYDSRFPDAAGDIWQHRVNNPEDWDDDWIYNDERFNLLKGPTDQFLRFLCEIVHPVVRPDRNEALKLVQQFNDQLRPVGWQLVEVEKIAGRPRFVAQRVENAGGRSISRARNVADALDAGWMQKEIERLENAVDRDPALAIGTAKDLVETCCKSILAKRGVKISRSASLPELTKALSKELKLVPEGIPDEAKGAEKVRLILQNLSALTKYLAELRGLYGTGHGRDGKHRGLEPRHARLAVGAAVTFIDFATETYRERYPEKNSGQK
;
A
#
# COMPACT_ATOMS: atom_id res chain seq x y z
N MET A 1 18.44 -30.06 -21.40
CA MET A 1 17.16 -30.50 -20.83
C MET A 1 16.99 -31.94 -21.23
N SER A 2 16.85 -32.83 -20.26
CA SER A 2 16.79 -34.27 -20.54
C SER A 2 15.43 -34.64 -21.11
N TYR A 3 15.33 -35.78 -21.80
CA TYR A 3 14.08 -36.30 -22.37
C TYR A 3 12.94 -36.46 -21.33
N ILE A 4 13.31 -36.51 -20.04
CA ILE A 4 12.39 -36.58 -18.90
C ILE A 4 11.73 -35.22 -18.63
N ASP A 5 12.46 -34.10 -18.76
CA ASP A 5 11.92 -32.75 -18.48
C ASP A 5 10.79 -32.37 -19.45
N GLU A 6 10.88 -32.78 -20.72
CA GLU A 6 9.87 -32.48 -21.76
C GLU A 6 8.54 -33.22 -21.54
N GLN A 7 8.58 -34.42 -20.96
CA GLN A 7 7.38 -35.19 -20.63
C GLN A 7 6.63 -34.58 -19.43
N PHE A 8 7.35 -34.06 -18.43
CA PHE A 8 6.73 -33.44 -17.25
C PHE A 8 6.06 -32.10 -17.55
N GLU A 9 6.61 -31.29 -18.44
CA GLU A 9 5.91 -30.08 -18.91
C GLU A 9 4.57 -30.42 -19.57
N THR A 10 4.52 -31.52 -20.32
CA THR A 10 3.28 -32.01 -20.92
C THR A 10 2.27 -32.41 -19.82
N TYR A 11 2.70 -33.18 -18.81
CA TYR A 11 1.84 -33.56 -17.68
C TYR A 11 1.34 -32.36 -16.89
N LEU A 12 2.18 -31.35 -16.65
CA LEU A 12 1.81 -30.11 -15.97
C LEU A 12 0.80 -29.31 -16.79
N SER A 13 0.96 -29.22 -18.11
CA SER A 13 -0.02 -28.55 -18.98
C SER A 13 -1.38 -29.25 -18.97
N THR A 14 -1.40 -30.58 -19.04
CA THR A 14 -2.65 -31.35 -18.99
C THR A 14 -3.31 -31.25 -17.61
N ALA A 15 -2.52 -31.29 -16.52
CA ALA A 15 -3.04 -31.06 -15.18
C ALA A 15 -3.66 -29.66 -15.04
N ALA A 16 -3.05 -28.64 -15.64
CA ALA A 16 -3.59 -27.28 -15.64
C ALA A 16 -4.92 -27.18 -16.41
N GLU A 17 -5.10 -27.92 -17.50
CA GLU A 17 -6.37 -27.98 -18.24
C GLU A 17 -7.47 -28.66 -17.42
N LEU A 18 -7.16 -29.78 -16.75
CA LEU A 18 -8.11 -30.48 -15.86
C LEU A 18 -8.55 -29.58 -14.70
N LEU A 19 -7.60 -28.93 -14.03
CA LEU A 19 -7.87 -28.00 -12.93
C LEU A 19 -8.70 -26.80 -13.40
N ALA A 20 -8.44 -26.29 -14.60
CA ALA A 20 -9.22 -25.19 -15.17
C ALA A 20 -10.67 -25.60 -15.44
N ALA A 21 -10.90 -26.81 -15.97
CA ALA A 21 -12.25 -27.34 -16.20
C ALA A 21 -13.05 -27.54 -14.91
N GLU A 22 -12.37 -27.81 -13.79
CA GLU A 22 -12.95 -27.96 -12.46
C GLU A 22 -13.11 -26.63 -11.69
N GLY A 23 -12.71 -25.50 -12.29
CA GLY A 23 -12.81 -24.18 -11.66
C GLY A 23 -11.74 -23.88 -10.61
N MET A 24 -10.66 -24.67 -10.54
CA MET A 24 -9.57 -24.52 -9.56
C MET A 24 -8.53 -23.47 -10.02
N SER A 25 -8.96 -22.22 -10.14
CA SER A 25 -8.16 -21.13 -10.72
C SER A 25 -6.83 -20.85 -10.00
N GLU A 26 -6.78 -20.99 -8.67
CA GLU A 26 -5.55 -20.79 -7.89
C GLU A 26 -4.48 -21.85 -8.19
N ALA A 27 -4.88 -23.13 -8.30
CA ALA A 27 -3.98 -24.22 -8.65
C ALA A 27 -3.42 -24.06 -10.08
N VAL A 28 -4.26 -23.61 -11.02
CA VAL A 28 -3.85 -23.28 -12.39
C VAL A 28 -2.83 -22.13 -12.42
N ASP A 29 -3.06 -21.07 -11.64
CA ASP A 29 -2.15 -19.92 -11.60
C ASP A 29 -0.80 -20.31 -10.97
N VAL A 30 -0.77 -21.24 -10.01
CA VAL A 30 0.49 -21.83 -9.49
C VAL A 30 1.22 -22.58 -10.60
N LEU A 31 0.55 -23.48 -11.31
CA LEU A 31 1.17 -24.28 -12.37
C LEU A 31 1.76 -23.41 -13.49
N ARG A 32 1.01 -22.39 -13.95
CA ARG A 32 1.44 -21.53 -15.06
C ARG A 32 2.66 -20.64 -14.76
N ARG A 33 2.95 -20.39 -13.49
CA ARG A 33 3.98 -19.43 -13.06
C ARG A 33 5.15 -20.09 -12.33
N ALA A 34 5.01 -21.37 -11.97
CA ALA A 34 6.08 -22.11 -11.36
C ALA A 34 7.15 -22.47 -12.39
N VAL A 35 8.40 -22.52 -11.94
CA VAL A 35 9.48 -23.18 -12.66
C VAL A 35 9.61 -24.59 -12.09
N PRO A 36 9.15 -25.63 -12.79
CA PRO A 36 9.20 -26.98 -12.25
C PRO A 36 10.65 -27.45 -12.07
N LYS A 37 10.81 -28.39 -11.16
CA LYS A 37 12.01 -29.20 -10.99
C LYS A 37 11.55 -30.57 -10.50
N VAL A 38 11.96 -31.63 -11.16
CA VAL A 38 11.58 -33.00 -10.81
C VAL A 38 12.82 -33.70 -10.27
N ASP A 39 12.73 -34.21 -9.05
CA ASP A 39 13.80 -35.00 -8.44
C ASP A 39 13.23 -36.35 -7.95
N GLN A 40 14.01 -37.42 -8.11
CA GLN A 40 13.75 -38.66 -7.39
C GLN A 40 14.11 -38.44 -5.93
N THR A 41 13.11 -38.48 -5.06
CA THR A 41 13.23 -38.19 -3.63
C THR A 41 13.25 -39.44 -2.75
N GLY A 42 12.96 -40.60 -3.32
CA GLY A 42 12.99 -41.86 -2.61
C GLY A 42 12.87 -43.06 -3.52
N TYR A 43 12.94 -44.22 -2.91
CA TYR A 43 12.75 -45.52 -3.53
C TYR A 43 12.16 -46.45 -2.47
N ASP A 44 11.06 -47.12 -2.81
CA ASP A 44 10.49 -48.21 -2.04
C ASP A 44 10.87 -49.53 -2.71
N ASN A 45 11.29 -50.52 -1.92
CA ASN A 45 11.71 -51.83 -2.42
C ASN A 45 10.63 -52.91 -2.31
N TRP A 46 9.39 -52.54 -1.98
CA TRP A 46 8.24 -53.43 -1.99
C TRP A 46 7.67 -53.58 -3.43
N ASN A 47 7.12 -54.75 -3.75
CA ASN A 47 6.47 -55.07 -5.04
C ASN A 47 7.29 -54.84 -6.33
N GLY A 48 8.60 -55.06 -6.31
CA GLY A 48 9.44 -54.97 -7.51
C GLY A 48 10.16 -53.64 -7.69
N GLY A 49 10.00 -52.72 -6.73
CA GLY A 49 10.68 -51.43 -6.70
C GLY A 49 9.81 -50.31 -7.26
N THR A 50 9.59 -49.26 -6.48
CA THR A 50 8.80 -48.08 -6.88
C THR A 50 9.62 -46.83 -6.59
N ASP A 51 9.95 -46.06 -7.63
CA ASP A 51 10.63 -44.78 -7.46
C ASP A 51 9.64 -43.74 -6.96
N ILE A 52 10.08 -42.90 -6.00
CA ILE A 52 9.27 -41.81 -5.46
C ILE A 52 9.82 -40.50 -5.98
N TRP A 53 9.04 -39.83 -6.81
CA TRP A 53 9.36 -38.57 -7.45
C TRP A 53 8.62 -37.40 -6.80
N THR A 54 9.34 -36.29 -6.59
CA THR A 54 8.72 -35.03 -6.16
C THR A 54 8.90 -33.96 -7.23
N ILE A 55 7.78 -33.36 -7.62
CA ILE A 55 7.74 -32.21 -8.52
C ILE A 55 7.72 -30.94 -7.67
N PHE A 56 8.84 -30.24 -7.65
CA PHE A 56 9.00 -28.96 -6.98
C PHE A 56 8.55 -27.83 -7.90
N LEU A 57 7.39 -27.25 -7.61
CA LEU A 57 6.88 -26.05 -8.26
C LEU A 57 7.52 -24.83 -7.60
N ARG A 58 8.63 -24.35 -8.17
CA ARG A 58 9.37 -23.20 -7.63
C ARG A 58 8.69 -21.90 -8.05
N ILE A 59 8.24 -21.12 -7.08
CA ILE A 59 7.56 -19.84 -7.31
C ILE A 59 8.26 -18.69 -6.58
N GLU A 60 7.96 -17.45 -6.94
CA GLU A 60 8.54 -16.28 -6.28
C GLU A 60 8.24 -16.26 -4.75
N PRO A 61 9.22 -15.90 -3.88
CA PRO A 61 9.03 -15.89 -2.42
C PRO A 61 7.82 -15.09 -1.91
N ALA A 62 7.51 -13.94 -2.52
CA ALA A 62 6.36 -13.12 -2.13
C ALA A 62 5.05 -13.88 -2.35
N ARG A 63 4.94 -14.57 -3.47
CA ARG A 63 3.78 -15.38 -3.85
C ARG A 63 3.67 -16.64 -3.02
N TYR A 64 4.80 -17.30 -2.75
CA TYR A 64 4.86 -18.42 -1.81
C TYR A 64 4.31 -18.04 -0.42
N ALA A 65 4.65 -16.85 0.08
CA ALA A 65 4.11 -16.34 1.34
C ALA A 65 2.60 -16.05 1.27
N GLN A 66 2.09 -15.57 0.13
CA GLN A 66 0.65 -15.29 -0.06
C GLN A 66 -0.22 -16.54 -0.02
N LEU A 67 0.30 -17.70 -0.46
CA LEU A 67 -0.44 -18.97 -0.41
C LEU A 67 -0.78 -19.40 1.02
N GLY A 68 0.02 -18.99 2.02
CA GLY A 68 -0.25 -19.19 3.44
C GLY A 68 -0.67 -20.62 3.78
N THR A 69 -1.83 -20.76 4.44
CA THR A 69 -2.41 -22.05 4.82
C THR A 69 -3.04 -22.82 3.66
N ASN A 70 -3.32 -22.17 2.52
CA ASN A 70 -3.94 -22.83 1.36
C ASN A 70 -2.94 -23.69 0.57
N ARG A 71 -1.64 -23.54 0.83
CA ARG A 71 -0.56 -24.23 0.10
C ARG A 71 -0.74 -25.75 0.08
N GLU A 72 -1.02 -26.38 1.22
CA GLU A 72 -1.12 -27.85 1.32
C GLU A 72 -2.31 -28.38 0.50
N ALA A 73 -3.44 -27.68 0.53
CA ALA A 73 -4.60 -28.03 -0.28
C ALA A 73 -4.30 -27.91 -1.79
N LEU A 74 -3.56 -26.88 -2.20
CA LEU A 74 -3.15 -26.71 -3.60
C LEU A 74 -2.15 -27.79 -4.03
N GLU A 75 -1.18 -28.13 -3.19
CA GLU A 75 -0.24 -29.24 -3.43
C GLU A 75 -0.98 -30.55 -3.65
N GLU A 76 -1.96 -30.86 -2.80
CA GLU A 76 -2.77 -32.07 -2.91
C GLU A 76 -3.62 -32.08 -4.18
N GLN A 77 -4.31 -30.97 -4.49
CA GLN A 77 -5.13 -30.85 -5.71
C GLN A 77 -4.30 -31.12 -6.96
N VAL A 78 -3.12 -30.50 -7.06
CA VAL A 78 -2.24 -30.68 -8.22
C VAL A 78 -1.66 -32.08 -8.25
N SER A 79 -1.22 -32.62 -7.10
CA SER A 79 -0.67 -33.99 -7.00
C SER A 79 -1.66 -35.03 -7.54
N GLN A 80 -2.93 -34.95 -7.12
CA GLN A 80 -3.97 -35.88 -7.57
C GLN A 80 -4.19 -35.86 -9.09
N ARG A 81 -4.13 -34.67 -9.73
CA ARG A 81 -4.32 -34.58 -11.19
C ARG A 81 -3.10 -35.12 -11.92
N ILE A 82 -1.90 -34.79 -11.47
CA ILE A 82 -0.67 -35.36 -12.06
C ILE A 82 -0.67 -36.88 -11.91
N GLU A 83 -1.01 -37.40 -10.75
CA GLU A 83 -1.10 -38.84 -10.51
C GLU A 83 -2.09 -39.54 -11.46
N SER A 84 -3.25 -38.93 -11.70
CA SER A 84 -4.24 -39.48 -12.65
C SER A 84 -3.73 -39.55 -14.10
N ILE A 85 -2.78 -38.68 -14.47
CA ILE A 85 -2.17 -38.65 -15.80
C ILE A 85 -1.05 -39.70 -15.87
N VAL A 86 -0.17 -39.73 -14.88
CA VAL A 86 1.07 -40.50 -14.92
C VAL A 86 0.86 -42.00 -14.67
N ARG A 87 -0.19 -42.39 -13.93
CA ARG A 87 -0.56 -43.80 -13.70
C ARG A 87 -0.83 -44.61 -14.98
N GLN A 88 -1.00 -43.96 -16.13
CA GLN A 88 -1.15 -44.64 -17.42
C GLN A 88 0.20 -45.13 -17.99
N TYR A 89 1.32 -44.64 -17.44
CA TYR A 89 2.66 -44.84 -17.99
C TYR A 89 3.63 -45.48 -17.00
N THR A 90 3.43 -45.33 -15.69
CA THR A 90 4.30 -45.90 -14.66
C THR A 90 3.52 -46.17 -13.36
N ASP A 91 4.03 -47.12 -12.57
CA ASP A 91 3.58 -47.42 -11.20
C ASP A 91 4.33 -46.61 -10.13
N ASP A 92 5.25 -45.72 -10.54
CA ASP A 92 6.00 -44.83 -9.67
C ASP A 92 5.10 -43.84 -8.92
N TRP A 93 5.55 -43.40 -7.74
CA TRP A 93 4.81 -42.47 -6.90
C TRP A 93 5.23 -41.04 -7.17
N PHE A 94 4.24 -40.15 -7.33
CA PHE A 94 4.46 -38.73 -7.59
C PHE A 94 3.81 -37.87 -6.53
N SER A 95 4.53 -36.85 -6.08
CA SER A 95 3.98 -35.80 -5.22
C SER A 95 4.40 -34.42 -5.70
N VAL A 96 3.60 -33.41 -5.37
CA VAL A 96 3.88 -32.01 -5.71
C VAL A 96 4.19 -31.23 -4.45
N LYS A 97 5.25 -30.42 -4.52
CA LYS A 97 5.62 -29.48 -3.47
C LYS A 97 5.78 -28.10 -4.06
N ILE A 98 5.05 -27.13 -3.51
CA ILE A 98 5.24 -25.73 -3.85
C ILE A 98 6.37 -25.22 -2.96
N VAL A 99 7.40 -24.61 -3.55
CA VAL A 99 8.57 -24.14 -2.81
C VAL A 99 8.96 -22.74 -3.26
N PRO A 100 9.54 -21.91 -2.37
CA PRO A 100 10.04 -20.61 -2.78
C PRO A 100 11.30 -20.81 -3.62
N GLU A 101 11.38 -20.08 -4.72
CA GLU A 101 12.53 -20.11 -5.60
C GLU A 101 13.72 -19.37 -4.96
N ALA A 102 14.73 -20.14 -4.54
CA ALA A 102 15.97 -19.60 -4.01
C ALA A 102 16.88 -19.16 -5.17
N ARG A 103 16.78 -17.89 -5.57
CA ARG A 103 17.71 -17.27 -6.53
C ARG A 103 18.75 -16.41 -5.82
N PRO A 104 20.02 -16.40 -6.28
CA PRO A 104 21.00 -15.43 -5.81
C PRO A 104 20.49 -14.02 -6.09
N ARG A 105 20.28 -13.24 -5.04
CA ARG A 105 20.00 -11.81 -5.12
C ARG A 105 21.23 -11.10 -4.56
N PRO A 106 22.21 -10.68 -5.37
CA PRO A 106 23.45 -10.05 -4.89
C PRO A 106 23.18 -8.91 -3.90
N ASP A 107 22.08 -8.20 -4.15
CA ASP A 107 21.64 -7.03 -3.39
C ASP A 107 20.64 -7.36 -2.28
N TRP A 108 20.46 -8.63 -1.85
CA TRP A 108 19.43 -8.96 -0.84
C TRP A 108 19.65 -8.31 0.53
N ARG A 109 20.90 -7.91 0.81
CA ARG A 109 21.28 -7.12 1.99
C ARG A 109 21.18 -5.60 1.76
N GLN A 110 21.05 -5.18 0.52
CA GLN A 110 20.79 -3.80 0.12
C GLN A 110 19.28 -3.67 -0.13
N GLN A 111 18.58 -3.06 0.82
CA GLN A 111 17.16 -2.76 0.64
C GLN A 111 17.05 -1.86 -0.60
N SER A 112 16.47 -2.32 -1.71
CA SER A 112 16.44 -1.53 -2.96
C SER A 112 15.96 -0.10 -2.65
N ASP A 113 16.89 0.85 -2.73
CA ASP A 113 16.69 2.26 -2.42
C ASP A 113 16.09 2.99 -3.63
N ASP A 114 15.92 2.30 -4.75
CA ASP A 114 15.68 2.92 -6.04
C ASP A 114 14.19 3.00 -6.40
N ILE A 115 13.70 4.20 -6.65
CA ILE A 115 12.40 4.49 -7.23
C ILE A 115 12.43 4.01 -8.69
N SER A 116 11.47 3.16 -9.05
CA SER A 116 11.38 2.62 -10.40
C SER A 116 11.23 3.74 -11.45
N ARG A 117 11.78 3.52 -12.65
CA ARG A 117 11.63 4.46 -13.77
C ARG A 117 10.16 4.78 -14.06
N LEU A 118 9.26 3.81 -13.92
CA LEU A 118 7.82 4.01 -14.11
C LEU A 118 7.24 4.97 -13.08
N ALA A 119 7.60 4.84 -11.79
CA ALA A 119 7.15 5.76 -10.76
C ALA A 119 7.69 7.18 -10.99
N LYS A 120 8.96 7.32 -11.43
CA LYS A 120 9.54 8.61 -11.84
C LYS A 120 8.75 9.21 -13.00
N GLN A 121 8.47 8.42 -14.04
CA GLN A 121 7.70 8.84 -15.22
C GLN A 121 6.30 9.32 -14.83
N ASN A 122 5.54 8.55 -14.05
CA ASN A 122 4.18 8.92 -13.64
C ASN A 122 4.14 10.27 -12.90
N ILE A 123 5.14 10.54 -12.06
CA ILE A 123 5.24 11.82 -11.34
C ILE A 123 5.49 12.97 -12.32
N LEU A 124 6.43 12.81 -13.25
CA LEU A 124 6.75 13.84 -14.25
C LEU A 124 5.59 14.07 -15.23
N ASP A 125 4.89 13.00 -15.64
CA ASP A 125 3.69 13.09 -16.47
C ASP A 125 2.56 13.84 -15.74
N GLY A 126 2.40 13.62 -14.43
CA GLY A 126 1.45 14.37 -13.61
C GLY A 126 1.76 15.87 -13.58
N LEU A 127 3.03 16.23 -13.42
CA LEU A 127 3.47 17.63 -13.51
C LEU A 127 3.20 18.24 -14.89
N LYS A 128 3.42 17.47 -15.96
CA LYS A 128 3.15 17.89 -17.34
C LYS A 128 1.67 18.10 -17.60
N ILE A 129 0.82 17.16 -17.20
CA ILE A 129 -0.64 17.22 -17.39
C ILE A 129 -1.24 18.44 -16.70
N GLU A 130 -0.75 18.77 -15.50
CA GLU A 130 -1.22 19.94 -14.74
C GLU A 130 -0.52 21.25 -15.13
N ASN A 131 0.38 21.23 -16.13
CA ASN A 131 1.21 22.36 -16.53
C ASN A 131 1.90 23.04 -15.33
N VAL A 132 2.45 22.23 -14.43
CA VAL A 132 3.10 22.74 -13.22
C VAL A 132 4.44 23.35 -13.59
N LYS A 133 4.59 24.65 -13.31
CA LYS A 133 5.89 25.31 -13.37
C LYS A 133 6.78 24.78 -12.25
N TRP A 134 7.68 23.85 -12.58
CA TRP A 134 8.52 23.14 -11.60
C TRP A 134 9.45 24.10 -10.82
N SER A 135 9.94 25.16 -11.47
CA SER A 135 10.75 26.22 -10.85
C SER A 135 9.96 27.22 -9.99
N GLY A 136 8.62 27.10 -9.96
CA GLY A 136 7.74 27.93 -9.15
C GLY A 136 7.95 29.44 -9.41
N CYS A 137 8.21 30.21 -8.36
CA CYS A 137 8.46 31.65 -8.46
C CYS A 137 9.91 32.01 -8.81
N LEU A 138 10.83 31.04 -8.88
CA LEU A 138 12.21 31.28 -9.30
C LEU A 138 12.34 31.21 -10.82
N GLU A 139 13.44 31.75 -11.34
CA GLU A 139 13.91 31.43 -12.69
C GLU A 139 14.49 30.01 -12.73
N GLU A 140 14.43 29.36 -13.89
CA GLU A 140 14.87 27.96 -14.06
C GLU A 140 16.34 27.75 -13.69
N VAL A 141 17.22 28.70 -14.03
CA VAL A 141 18.65 28.66 -13.67
C VAL A 141 18.84 28.78 -12.16
N GLU A 142 18.12 29.71 -11.51
CA GLU A 142 18.19 29.91 -10.06
C GLU A 142 17.71 28.67 -9.31
N PHE A 143 16.61 28.05 -9.76
CA PHE A 143 16.13 26.79 -9.21
C PHE A 143 17.21 25.69 -9.31
N LEU A 144 17.79 25.51 -10.51
CA LEU A 144 18.71 24.41 -10.77
C LEU A 144 20.06 24.56 -10.06
N GLN A 145 20.53 25.79 -9.86
CA GLN A 145 21.74 26.07 -9.08
C GLN A 145 21.64 25.65 -7.61
N ARG A 146 20.42 25.46 -7.09
CA ARG A 146 20.19 24.97 -5.73
C ARG A 146 20.40 23.46 -5.60
N LEU A 147 20.38 22.74 -6.74
CA LEU A 147 20.52 21.30 -6.82
C LEU A 147 21.86 20.86 -7.45
N TYR A 148 22.39 21.67 -8.36
CA TYR A 148 23.49 21.32 -9.24
C TYR A 148 24.52 22.45 -9.35
N ASP A 149 25.79 22.10 -9.49
CA ASP A 149 26.84 23.06 -9.87
C ASP A 149 26.84 23.25 -11.39
N LEU A 150 25.90 24.06 -11.90
CA LEU A 150 25.71 24.29 -13.33
C LEU A 150 26.94 24.87 -14.04
N LYS A 151 27.83 25.55 -13.32
CA LYS A 151 29.07 26.12 -13.89
C LYS A 151 30.12 25.06 -14.17
N SER A 152 30.06 23.94 -13.46
CA SER A 152 30.92 22.78 -13.68
C SER A 152 30.39 21.85 -14.78
N MET A 153 29.13 21.99 -15.16
CA MET A 153 28.45 21.13 -16.13
C MET A 153 28.64 21.66 -17.55
N ALA A 154 28.89 20.75 -18.49
CA ALA A 154 29.06 21.11 -19.90
C ALA A 154 27.75 21.66 -20.50
N SER A 155 27.90 22.69 -21.34
CA SER A 155 26.84 23.17 -22.22
C SER A 155 26.55 22.16 -23.33
N TYR A 156 25.29 22.07 -23.77
CA TYR A 156 24.92 21.36 -25.00
C TYR A 156 24.99 22.24 -26.25
N ASP A 157 25.04 23.56 -26.05
CA ASP A 157 25.38 24.52 -27.07
C ASP A 157 26.84 24.99 -26.91
N SER A 158 27.69 24.62 -27.86
CA SER A 158 29.13 24.95 -27.83
C SER A 158 29.43 26.46 -27.84
N ARG A 159 28.44 27.32 -28.11
CA ARG A 159 28.56 28.78 -28.00
C ARG A 159 28.65 29.25 -26.55
N PHE A 160 28.19 28.46 -25.58
CA PHE A 160 28.20 28.78 -24.17
C PHE A 160 29.19 27.89 -23.39
N PRO A 161 29.89 28.46 -22.40
CA PRO A 161 30.96 27.74 -21.68
C PRO A 161 30.44 26.69 -20.69
N ASP A 162 29.23 26.85 -20.17
CA ASP A 162 28.65 26.01 -19.13
C ASP A 162 27.12 25.85 -19.30
N ALA A 163 26.55 24.89 -18.57
CA ALA A 163 25.11 24.64 -18.60
C ALA A 163 24.28 25.83 -18.09
N ALA A 164 24.82 26.68 -17.21
CA ALA A 164 24.10 27.84 -16.70
C ALA A 164 23.82 28.86 -17.81
N GLY A 165 24.84 29.19 -18.61
CA GLY A 165 24.71 30.10 -19.75
C GLY A 165 23.79 29.55 -20.84
N ASP A 166 23.92 28.26 -21.14
CA ASP A 166 23.09 27.51 -22.08
C ASP A 166 21.60 27.59 -21.73
N ILE A 167 21.27 27.18 -20.50
CA ILE A 167 19.89 27.19 -20.00
C ILE A 167 19.35 28.61 -19.94
N TRP A 168 20.13 29.58 -19.45
CA TRP A 168 19.69 30.98 -19.42
C TRP A 168 19.35 31.50 -20.83
N GLN A 169 20.20 31.20 -21.81
CA GLN A 169 19.96 31.65 -23.19
C GLN A 169 18.64 31.08 -23.74
N HIS A 170 18.39 29.78 -23.56
CA HIS A 170 17.27 29.09 -24.20
C HIS A 170 15.98 29.05 -23.39
N ARG A 171 16.01 29.46 -22.11
CA ARG A 171 14.82 29.46 -21.24
C ARG A 171 14.45 30.82 -20.68
N VAL A 172 15.40 31.77 -20.65
CA VAL A 172 15.16 33.13 -20.14
C VAL A 172 15.24 34.16 -21.25
N ASN A 173 16.32 34.15 -22.04
CA ASN A 173 16.50 35.11 -23.14
C ASN A 173 15.61 34.76 -24.34
N ASN A 174 15.47 33.47 -24.66
CA ASN A 174 14.66 32.95 -25.76
C ASN A 174 13.71 31.82 -25.28
N PRO A 175 12.65 32.11 -24.52
CA PRO A 175 11.82 31.09 -23.86
C PRO A 175 11.08 30.12 -24.82
N GLU A 176 10.99 30.45 -26.10
CA GLU A 176 10.35 29.60 -27.12
C GLU A 176 11.33 28.55 -27.70
N ASP A 177 12.61 28.57 -27.34
CA ASP A 177 13.60 27.66 -27.93
C ASP A 177 13.39 26.20 -27.45
N TRP A 178 12.98 26.00 -26.19
CA TRP A 178 12.74 24.68 -25.58
C TRP A 178 11.34 24.58 -24.96
N ASP A 179 10.80 23.37 -24.82
CA ASP A 179 9.53 23.12 -24.14
C ASP A 179 9.64 23.34 -22.62
N ASP A 180 8.54 23.68 -21.92
CA ASP A 180 8.54 23.91 -20.46
C ASP A 180 8.94 22.67 -19.63
N ASP A 181 8.84 21.48 -20.21
CA ASP A 181 9.20 20.19 -19.60
C ASP A 181 10.54 19.62 -20.08
N TRP A 182 11.36 20.44 -20.77
CA TRP A 182 12.66 20.03 -21.35
C TRP A 182 13.53 19.23 -20.37
N ILE A 183 13.55 19.65 -19.10
CA ILE A 183 14.38 19.05 -18.04
C ILE A 183 14.03 17.58 -17.75
N TYR A 184 12.81 17.14 -18.03
CA TYR A 184 12.37 15.76 -17.72
C TYR A 184 13.14 14.72 -18.55
N ASN A 185 13.67 15.11 -19.71
CA ASN A 185 14.41 14.23 -20.62
C ASN A 185 15.88 14.65 -20.81
N ASP A 186 16.31 15.74 -20.18
CA ASP A 186 17.68 16.24 -20.33
C ASP A 186 18.69 15.32 -19.63
N GLU A 187 19.67 14.83 -20.40
CA GLU A 187 20.66 13.86 -19.93
C GLU A 187 21.63 14.43 -18.89
N ARG A 188 21.80 15.76 -18.80
CA ARG A 188 22.64 16.40 -17.78
C ARG A 188 22.07 16.22 -16.39
N PHE A 189 20.74 16.20 -16.27
CA PHE A 189 20.02 16.04 -15.00
C PHE A 189 19.51 14.61 -14.80
N ASN A 190 19.26 13.88 -15.89
CA ASN A 190 18.93 12.47 -15.91
C ASN A 190 17.83 12.06 -14.90
N LEU A 191 16.75 12.84 -14.79
CA LEU A 191 15.73 12.63 -13.77
C LEU A 191 15.04 11.25 -13.87
N LEU A 192 14.96 10.67 -15.06
CA LEU A 192 14.29 9.37 -15.30
C LEU A 192 15.18 8.15 -15.04
N LYS A 193 16.46 8.18 -15.47
CA LYS A 193 17.38 7.02 -15.34
C LYS A 193 18.45 7.23 -14.27
N GLY A 194 18.50 8.42 -13.68
CA GLY A 194 19.45 8.81 -12.65
C GLY A 194 19.07 8.29 -11.26
N PRO A 195 19.94 8.52 -10.27
CA PRO A 195 19.80 7.98 -8.94
C PRO A 195 18.60 8.58 -8.19
N THR A 196 18.05 7.81 -7.26
CA THR A 196 16.84 8.18 -6.51
C THR A 196 16.99 9.40 -5.62
N ASP A 197 18.16 9.59 -4.99
CA ASP A 197 18.40 10.75 -4.14
C ASP A 197 18.34 12.06 -4.95
N GLN A 198 18.86 12.07 -6.17
CA GLN A 198 18.78 13.22 -7.07
C GLN A 198 17.32 13.53 -7.44
N PHE A 199 16.55 12.51 -7.82
CA PHE A 199 15.13 12.66 -8.14
C PHE A 199 14.33 13.18 -6.94
N LEU A 200 14.55 12.62 -5.76
CA LEU A 200 13.87 13.04 -4.53
C LEU A 200 14.24 14.47 -4.12
N ARG A 201 15.51 14.87 -4.25
CA ARG A 201 15.94 16.25 -4.02
C ARG A 201 15.26 17.22 -4.97
N PHE A 202 15.13 16.85 -6.25
CA PHE A 202 14.39 17.64 -7.24
C PHE A 202 12.93 17.85 -6.81
N LEU A 203 12.22 16.78 -6.41
CA LEU A 203 10.84 16.90 -5.91
C LEU A 203 10.73 17.75 -4.63
N CYS A 204 11.68 17.59 -3.69
CA CYS A 204 11.72 18.41 -2.48
C CYS A 204 11.95 19.88 -2.79
N GLU A 205 12.80 20.19 -3.77
CA GLU A 205 13.09 21.55 -4.18
C GLU A 205 11.90 22.19 -4.90
N ILE A 206 11.19 21.44 -5.75
CA ILE A 206 9.91 21.90 -6.35
C ILE A 206 9.04 22.47 -5.24
N VAL A 207 8.77 21.72 -4.17
CA VAL A 207 7.84 22.14 -3.09
C VAL A 207 8.50 22.98 -1.99
N HIS A 208 9.75 23.40 -2.17
CA HIS A 208 10.47 24.18 -1.16
C HIS A 208 9.82 25.57 -0.97
N PRO A 209 9.68 26.11 0.25
CA PRO A 209 8.99 27.40 0.50
C PRO A 209 9.51 28.61 -0.28
N VAL A 210 10.78 28.59 -0.70
CA VAL A 210 11.39 29.65 -1.52
C VAL A 210 11.01 29.51 -2.99
N VAL A 211 10.77 28.28 -3.47
CA VAL A 211 10.34 27.98 -4.84
C VAL A 211 8.83 28.13 -4.97
N ARG A 212 8.10 27.63 -3.97
CA ARG A 212 6.63 27.65 -3.94
C ARG A 212 6.12 28.17 -2.60
N PRO A 213 5.94 29.50 -2.46
CA PRO A 213 5.55 30.12 -1.20
C PRO A 213 4.07 29.92 -0.85
N ASP A 214 3.22 29.53 -1.80
CA ASP A 214 1.83 29.14 -1.53
C ASP A 214 1.80 27.76 -0.86
N ARG A 215 1.30 27.75 0.38
CA ARG A 215 1.22 26.54 1.20
C ARG A 215 0.26 25.50 0.62
N ASN A 216 -0.87 25.92 0.08
CA ASN A 216 -1.89 25.00 -0.41
C ASN A 216 -1.41 24.33 -1.71
N GLU A 217 -0.76 25.12 -2.58
CA GLU A 217 -0.15 24.60 -3.80
C GLU A 217 0.96 23.59 -3.49
N ALA A 218 1.86 23.90 -2.54
CA ALA A 218 2.91 22.98 -2.11
C ALA A 218 2.35 21.68 -1.50
N LEU A 219 1.33 21.77 -0.64
CA LEU A 219 0.68 20.59 -0.06
C LEU A 219 -0.01 19.70 -1.12
N LYS A 220 -0.69 20.32 -2.10
CA LYS A 220 -1.32 19.60 -3.21
C LYS A 220 -0.29 18.77 -3.99
N LEU A 221 0.86 19.38 -4.35
CA LEU A 221 1.92 18.68 -5.06
C LEU A 221 2.55 17.56 -4.22
N VAL A 222 2.81 17.80 -2.93
CA VAL A 222 3.32 16.76 -2.02
C VAL A 222 2.37 15.56 -1.96
N GLN A 223 1.06 15.79 -1.92
CA GLN A 223 0.06 14.73 -1.94
C GLN A 223 0.18 13.89 -3.22
N GLN A 224 0.22 14.55 -4.39
CA GLN A 224 0.35 13.88 -5.70
C GLN A 224 1.65 13.09 -5.83
N PHE A 225 2.78 13.66 -5.36
CA PHE A 225 4.05 12.94 -5.32
C PHE A 225 3.95 11.71 -4.42
N ASN A 226 3.38 11.87 -3.23
CA ASN A 226 3.23 10.78 -2.27
C ASN A 226 2.32 9.65 -2.77
N ASP A 227 1.33 9.93 -3.61
CA ASP A 227 0.49 8.90 -4.22
C ASP A 227 1.29 7.94 -5.11
N GLN A 228 2.38 8.43 -5.75
CA GLN A 228 3.30 7.60 -6.54
C GLN A 228 4.50 7.08 -5.73
N LEU A 229 4.99 7.83 -4.74
CA LEU A 229 6.17 7.46 -3.94
C LEU A 229 5.85 6.38 -2.88
N ARG A 230 4.68 6.45 -2.23
CA ARG A 230 4.33 5.53 -1.13
C ARG A 230 4.28 4.06 -1.58
N PRO A 231 3.70 3.70 -2.75
CA PRO A 231 3.73 2.33 -3.26
C PRO A 231 5.15 1.78 -3.46
N VAL A 232 6.13 2.65 -3.71
CA VAL A 232 7.54 2.29 -3.89
C VAL A 232 8.40 2.53 -2.63
N GLY A 233 7.75 2.73 -1.48
CA GLY A 233 8.42 2.78 -0.17
C GLY A 233 9.04 4.12 0.21
N TRP A 234 8.70 5.20 -0.51
CA TRP A 234 9.17 6.56 -0.23
C TRP A 234 8.01 7.51 0.08
N GLN A 235 8.29 8.61 0.76
CA GLN A 235 7.32 9.70 0.96
C GLN A 235 8.07 11.01 1.24
N LEU A 236 7.49 12.13 0.84
CA LEU A 236 7.87 13.46 1.30
C LEU A 236 7.10 13.79 2.58
N VAL A 237 7.82 14.17 3.64
CA VAL A 237 7.22 14.57 4.91
C VAL A 237 7.71 15.94 5.35
N GLU A 238 6.83 16.71 5.99
CA GLU A 238 7.16 18.03 6.52
C GLU A 238 8.14 17.89 7.70
N VAL A 239 9.36 18.38 7.65
CA VAL A 239 10.28 18.30 8.81
C VAL A 239 10.36 19.58 9.61
N GLU A 240 10.28 20.72 8.92
CA GLU A 240 10.54 22.03 9.49
C GLU A 240 9.60 23.06 8.87
N LYS A 241 9.56 24.27 9.45
CA LYS A 241 8.87 25.42 8.85
C LYS A 241 9.84 26.57 8.63
N ILE A 242 9.83 27.13 7.43
CA ILE A 242 10.56 28.36 7.09
C ILE A 242 9.53 29.49 7.05
N ALA A 243 9.61 30.43 7.99
CA ALA A 243 8.66 31.53 8.11
C ALA A 243 7.18 31.08 8.10
N GLY A 244 6.88 29.99 8.81
CA GLY A 244 5.54 29.40 8.90
C GLY A 244 5.12 28.49 7.73
N ARG A 245 5.93 28.37 6.68
CA ARG A 245 5.68 27.51 5.52
C ARG A 245 6.39 26.16 5.66
N PRO A 246 5.74 25.04 5.31
CA PRO A 246 6.30 23.70 5.51
C PRO A 246 7.47 23.41 4.56
N ARG A 247 8.57 22.87 5.10
CA ARG A 247 9.68 22.31 4.33
C ARG A 247 9.59 20.79 4.36
N PHE A 248 9.63 20.16 3.19
CA PHE A 248 9.51 18.72 3.03
C PHE A 248 10.86 18.07 2.73
N VAL A 249 11.05 16.85 3.23
CA VAL A 249 12.18 15.99 2.86
C VAL A 249 11.68 14.58 2.55
N ALA A 250 12.39 13.88 1.68
CA ALA A 250 12.10 12.49 1.39
C ALA A 250 12.56 11.57 2.52
N GLN A 251 11.71 10.62 2.89
CA GLN A 251 12.00 9.56 3.84
C GLN A 251 11.39 8.24 3.40
N ARG A 252 11.93 7.13 3.93
CA ARG A 252 11.34 5.80 3.74
C ARG A 252 9.99 5.70 4.47
N VAL A 253 9.06 4.94 3.91
CA VAL A 253 7.81 4.59 4.59
C VAL A 253 8.14 3.52 5.65
N GLU A 254 8.06 3.86 6.93
CA GLU A 254 8.19 2.88 8.00
C GLU A 254 6.97 1.94 8.02
N ASN A 255 7.19 0.67 7.66
CA ASN A 255 6.18 -0.37 7.39
C ASN A 255 5.26 -0.78 8.56
N ALA A 256 5.30 -0.08 9.70
CA ALA A 256 4.49 -0.41 10.87
C ALA A 256 3.14 0.35 10.92
N GLY A 257 3.05 1.56 10.34
CA GLY A 257 1.83 2.39 10.40
C GLY A 257 0.97 2.42 9.13
N GLY A 258 1.60 2.27 7.95
CA GLY A 258 0.95 2.52 6.66
C GLY A 258 -0.13 1.51 6.23
N ARG A 259 -0.03 0.23 6.67
CA ARG A 259 -0.98 -0.82 6.25
C ARG A 259 -2.39 -0.67 6.81
N SER A 260 -2.53 -0.13 8.01
CA SER A 260 -3.84 0.18 8.57
C SER A 260 -4.44 1.40 7.90
N ILE A 261 -3.63 2.41 7.61
CA ILE A 261 -4.12 3.66 7.04
C ILE A 261 -4.52 3.51 5.56
N SER A 262 -3.76 2.75 4.76
CA SER A 262 -4.13 2.46 3.36
C SER A 262 -5.47 1.73 3.26
N ARG A 263 -5.79 0.88 4.23
CA ARG A 263 -7.08 0.20 4.33
C ARG A 263 -8.22 1.17 4.66
N ALA A 264 -8.00 2.16 5.54
CA ALA A 264 -8.98 3.21 5.80
C ALA A 264 -9.28 4.06 4.57
N ARG A 265 -8.25 4.37 3.77
CA ARG A 265 -8.39 5.13 2.52
C ARG A 265 -9.29 4.41 1.51
N ASN A 266 -9.06 3.12 1.32
CA ASN A 266 -9.91 2.27 0.48
C ASN A 266 -11.39 2.25 0.96
N VAL A 267 -11.62 2.30 2.28
CA VAL A 267 -12.97 2.38 2.84
C VAL A 267 -13.63 3.74 2.58
N ALA A 268 -12.87 4.82 2.69
CA ALA A 268 -13.36 6.18 2.43
C ALA A 268 -13.77 6.39 0.97
N ASP A 269 -12.96 5.91 0.04
CA ASP A 269 -13.22 5.99 -1.39
C ASP A 269 -14.49 5.22 -1.77
N ALA A 270 -14.62 4.00 -1.25
CA ALA A 270 -15.74 3.16 -1.61
C ALA A 270 -17.06 3.52 -0.86
N LEU A 271 -17.04 4.49 0.06
CA LEU A 271 -18.25 5.05 0.71
C LEU A 271 -18.69 6.39 0.10
N ASP A 272 -17.98 6.87 -0.93
CA ASP A 272 -18.12 8.19 -1.56
C ASP A 272 -18.21 9.32 -0.51
N ALA A 273 -17.35 9.20 0.49
CA ALA A 273 -17.42 9.97 1.72
C ALA A 273 -16.23 10.91 1.81
N GLY A 274 -16.29 12.02 1.07
CA GLY A 274 -15.28 13.09 1.12
C GLY A 274 -14.98 13.63 2.53
N TRP A 275 -15.84 13.34 3.51
CA TRP A 275 -15.62 13.67 4.91
C TRP A 275 -14.65 12.71 5.65
N MET A 276 -14.49 11.44 5.22
CA MET A 276 -13.52 10.52 5.84
C MET A 276 -12.09 10.76 5.37
N GLN A 277 -11.93 11.22 4.13
CA GLN A 277 -10.64 11.54 3.51
C GLN A 277 -9.82 12.51 4.38
N LYS A 278 -10.44 13.60 4.85
CA LYS A 278 -9.79 14.60 5.70
C LYS A 278 -9.35 14.05 7.06
N GLU A 279 -10.12 13.13 7.61
CA GLU A 279 -9.86 12.54 8.93
C GLU A 279 -8.77 11.46 8.84
N ILE A 280 -8.69 10.75 7.72
CA ILE A 280 -7.62 9.81 7.40
C ILE A 280 -6.30 10.56 7.14
N GLU A 281 -6.34 11.67 6.42
CA GLU A 281 -5.16 12.51 6.18
C GLU A 281 -4.62 13.13 7.50
N ARG A 282 -5.52 13.56 8.38
CA ARG A 282 -5.15 14.00 9.74
C ARG A 282 -4.54 12.89 10.57
N LEU A 283 -5.06 11.67 10.47
CA LEU A 283 -4.50 10.49 11.13
C LEU A 283 -3.08 10.18 10.64
N GLU A 284 -2.85 10.22 9.33
CA GLU A 284 -1.53 10.03 8.69
C GLU A 284 -0.48 10.98 9.24
N ASN A 285 -0.82 12.26 9.29
CA ASN A 285 0.11 13.30 9.71
C ASN A 285 0.37 13.28 11.23
N ALA A 286 -0.57 12.75 12.02
CA ALA A 286 -0.50 12.75 13.47
C ALA A 286 0.11 11.48 14.08
N VAL A 287 0.00 10.32 13.45
CA VAL A 287 0.27 9.02 14.09
C VAL A 287 1.67 8.90 14.71
N ASP A 288 2.67 9.52 14.09
CA ASP A 288 4.06 9.51 14.58
C ASP A 288 4.47 10.79 15.32
N ARG A 289 3.76 11.90 15.10
CA ARG A 289 4.16 13.26 15.56
C ARG A 289 3.35 13.76 16.73
N ASP A 290 2.09 13.38 16.79
CA ASP A 290 1.15 13.73 17.85
C ASP A 290 0.24 12.52 18.14
N PRO A 291 0.74 11.54 18.92
CA PRO A 291 0.00 10.34 19.25
C PRO A 291 -1.36 10.63 19.92
N ALA A 292 -1.45 11.73 20.67
CA ALA A 292 -2.68 12.14 21.33
C ALA A 292 -3.73 12.65 20.33
N LEU A 293 -3.31 13.47 19.36
CA LEU A 293 -4.17 13.88 18.25
C LEU A 293 -4.61 12.68 17.42
N ALA A 294 -3.70 11.78 17.06
CA ALA A 294 -4.01 10.60 16.26
C ALA A 294 -5.08 9.71 16.92
N ILE A 295 -4.97 9.48 18.23
CA ILE A 295 -5.98 8.71 19.00
C ILE A 295 -7.34 9.42 18.98
N GLY A 296 -7.35 10.75 19.14
CA GLY A 296 -8.57 11.56 19.05
C GLY A 296 -9.23 11.42 17.69
N THR A 297 -8.46 11.60 16.62
CA THR A 297 -8.96 11.49 15.24
C THR A 297 -9.46 10.08 14.92
N ALA A 298 -8.83 9.03 15.48
CA ALA A 298 -9.30 7.65 15.30
C ALA A 298 -10.69 7.43 15.90
N LYS A 299 -10.94 7.98 17.10
CA LYS A 299 -12.26 7.97 17.73
C LYS A 299 -13.28 8.72 16.88
N ASP A 300 -12.94 9.93 16.43
CA ASP A 300 -13.84 10.77 15.63
C ASP A 300 -14.18 10.11 14.28
N LEU A 301 -13.22 9.38 13.69
CA LEU A 301 -13.43 8.61 12.47
C LEU A 301 -14.47 7.48 12.67
N VAL A 302 -14.35 6.69 13.76
CA VAL A 302 -15.35 5.64 14.09
C VAL A 302 -16.72 6.26 14.36
N GLU A 303 -16.75 7.36 15.12
CA GLU A 303 -18.00 8.06 15.45
C GLU A 303 -18.73 8.52 14.20
N THR A 304 -18.00 9.10 13.26
CA THR A 304 -18.57 9.64 12.03
C THR A 304 -18.96 8.55 11.05
N CYS A 305 -18.23 7.43 11.00
CA CYS A 305 -18.63 6.21 10.28
C CYS A 305 -19.99 5.68 10.78
N CYS A 306 -20.13 5.48 12.08
CA CYS A 306 -21.38 5.03 12.69
C CYS A 306 -22.54 5.98 12.36
N LYS A 307 -22.37 7.30 12.58
CA LYS A 307 -23.40 8.31 12.29
C LYS A 307 -23.81 8.30 10.82
N SER A 308 -22.85 8.18 9.91
CA SER A 308 -23.12 8.21 8.48
C SER A 308 -23.91 7.00 8.01
N ILE A 309 -23.51 5.79 8.44
CA ILE A 309 -24.26 4.58 8.08
C ILE A 309 -25.67 4.64 8.69
N LEU A 310 -25.81 5.01 9.96
CA LEU A 310 -27.11 5.12 10.63
C LEU A 310 -28.02 6.16 9.98
N ALA A 311 -27.46 7.30 9.54
CA ALA A 311 -28.19 8.33 8.80
C ALA A 311 -28.66 7.82 7.43
N LYS A 312 -27.80 7.14 6.66
CA LYS A 312 -28.18 6.50 5.38
C LYS A 312 -29.29 5.46 5.56
N ARG A 313 -29.34 4.81 6.73
CA ARG A 313 -30.39 3.86 7.12
C ARG A 313 -31.65 4.50 7.70
N GLY A 314 -31.69 5.83 7.87
CA GLY A 314 -32.82 6.56 8.43
C GLY A 314 -33.02 6.36 9.94
N VAL A 315 -32.00 5.85 10.65
CA VAL A 315 -32.07 5.63 12.11
C VAL A 315 -31.86 6.97 12.82
N LYS A 316 -32.86 7.42 13.58
CA LYS A 316 -32.76 8.65 14.38
C LYS A 316 -31.93 8.40 15.64
N ILE A 317 -30.81 9.10 15.76
CA ILE A 317 -29.95 9.11 16.94
C ILE A 317 -29.75 10.53 17.45
N SER A 318 -29.62 10.68 18.78
CA SER A 318 -29.29 11.98 19.39
C SER A 318 -27.97 12.54 18.85
N ARG A 319 -27.91 13.86 18.66
CA ARG A 319 -26.64 14.54 18.31
C ARG A 319 -25.57 14.40 19.40
N SER A 320 -25.98 14.18 20.64
CA SER A 320 -25.10 13.97 21.80
C SER A 320 -24.85 12.48 22.10
N ALA A 321 -25.26 11.58 21.20
CA ALA A 321 -25.07 10.15 21.42
C ALA A 321 -23.58 9.81 21.54
N SER A 322 -23.26 9.09 22.60
CA SER A 322 -21.94 8.59 22.89
C SER A 322 -21.54 7.50 21.89
N LEU A 323 -20.23 7.28 21.73
CA LEU A 323 -19.71 6.23 20.85
C LEU A 323 -20.28 4.83 21.16
N PRO A 324 -20.44 4.39 22.43
CA PRO A 324 -21.09 3.11 22.73
C PRO A 324 -22.56 3.03 22.29
N GLU A 325 -23.32 4.14 22.35
CA GLU A 325 -24.70 4.19 21.87
C GLU A 325 -24.75 4.06 20.35
N LEU A 326 -23.82 4.74 19.65
CA LEU A 326 -23.69 4.67 18.20
C LEU A 326 -23.32 3.27 17.71
N THR A 327 -22.33 2.62 18.32
CA THR A 327 -21.89 1.27 17.90
C THR A 327 -22.94 0.20 18.19
N LYS A 328 -23.69 0.35 19.30
CA LYS A 328 -24.84 -0.52 19.61
C LYS A 328 -25.96 -0.36 18.58
N ALA A 329 -26.32 0.87 18.23
CA ALA A 329 -27.34 1.13 17.23
C ALA A 329 -26.92 0.61 15.85
N LEU A 330 -25.67 0.82 15.45
CA LEU A 330 -25.11 0.31 14.21
C LEU A 330 -25.15 -1.22 14.16
N SER A 331 -24.74 -1.88 15.23
CA SER A 331 -24.72 -3.34 15.33
C SER A 331 -26.11 -3.95 15.19
N LYS A 332 -27.13 -3.28 15.75
CA LYS A 332 -28.53 -3.67 15.60
C LYS A 332 -29.03 -3.47 14.18
N GLU A 333 -28.79 -2.30 13.60
CA GLU A 333 -29.25 -1.96 12.24
C GLU A 333 -28.62 -2.87 11.18
N LEU A 334 -27.29 -3.06 11.25
CA LEU A 334 -26.57 -3.95 10.35
C LEU A 334 -26.71 -5.43 10.72
N LYS A 335 -27.52 -5.77 11.74
CA LYS A 335 -27.61 -7.09 12.40
C LYS A 335 -26.27 -7.84 12.39
N LEU A 336 -25.22 -7.18 12.87
CA LEU A 336 -23.87 -7.76 13.01
C LEU A 336 -23.91 -8.97 13.97
N VAL A 337 -24.96 -9.02 14.80
CA VAL A 337 -25.33 -10.16 15.62
C VAL A 337 -26.71 -10.64 15.13
N PRO A 338 -26.87 -11.91 14.74
CA PRO A 338 -28.18 -12.45 14.42
C PRO A 338 -29.08 -12.48 15.66
N GLU A 339 -30.26 -11.83 15.61
CA GLU A 339 -31.26 -11.94 16.67
C GLU A 339 -32.02 -13.28 16.50
N GLY A 340 -32.06 -14.12 17.55
CA GLY A 340 -32.88 -15.34 17.60
C GLY A 340 -32.16 -16.67 17.31
N ILE A 341 -30.83 -16.73 17.31
CA ILE A 341 -30.12 -18.01 17.27
C ILE A 341 -30.08 -18.61 18.69
N PRO A 342 -30.45 -19.89 18.88
CA PRO A 342 -30.27 -20.59 20.15
C PRO A 342 -28.84 -20.43 20.68
N ASP A 343 -28.65 -20.53 21.99
CA ASP A 343 -27.35 -20.42 22.71
C ASP A 343 -26.23 -21.35 22.18
N GLU A 344 -26.55 -22.21 21.21
CA GLU A 344 -25.67 -23.14 20.50
C GLU A 344 -24.73 -22.49 19.48
N ALA A 345 -25.02 -21.29 18.95
CA ALA A 345 -24.07 -20.58 18.09
C ALA A 345 -23.04 -19.78 18.91
N LYS A 346 -22.13 -20.50 19.58
CA LYS A 346 -21.01 -19.95 20.36
C LYS A 346 -20.23 -18.83 19.64
N GLY A 347 -20.25 -18.77 18.31
CA GLY A 347 -19.59 -17.73 17.51
C GLY A 347 -20.23 -16.33 17.63
N ALA A 348 -21.56 -16.23 17.72
CA ALA A 348 -22.25 -14.93 17.66
C ALA A 348 -21.95 -14.05 18.89
N GLU A 349 -21.95 -14.64 20.09
CA GLU A 349 -21.58 -13.91 21.31
C GLU A 349 -20.09 -13.52 21.31
N LYS A 350 -19.21 -14.34 20.71
CA LYS A 350 -17.78 -13.99 20.56
C LYS A 350 -17.58 -12.83 19.60
N VAL A 351 -18.30 -12.79 18.47
CA VAL A 351 -18.28 -11.64 17.55
C VAL A 351 -18.81 -10.38 18.24
N ARG A 352 -19.89 -10.50 19.01
CA ARG A 352 -20.43 -9.39 19.81
C ARG A 352 -19.40 -8.84 20.79
N LEU A 353 -18.70 -9.72 21.51
CA LEU A 353 -17.63 -9.35 22.44
C LEU A 353 -16.44 -8.71 21.72
N ILE A 354 -16.05 -9.20 20.54
CA ILE A 354 -14.98 -8.59 19.72
C ILE A 354 -15.34 -7.15 19.34
N LEU A 355 -16.55 -6.91 18.83
CA LEU A 355 -17.01 -5.57 18.43
C LEU A 355 -17.14 -4.61 19.63
N GLN A 356 -17.64 -5.10 20.76
CA GLN A 356 -17.69 -4.34 22.01
C GLN A 356 -16.30 -3.98 22.52
N ASN A 357 -15.36 -4.93 22.52
CA ASN A 357 -13.99 -4.69 22.94
C ASN A 357 -13.28 -3.70 22.01
N LEU A 358 -13.51 -3.78 20.70
CA LEU A 358 -12.95 -2.84 19.72
C LEU A 358 -13.47 -1.41 19.95
N SER A 359 -14.76 -1.28 20.30
CA SER A 359 -15.37 0.01 20.67
C SER A 359 -14.85 0.52 22.02
N ALA A 360 -14.63 -0.36 22.99
CA ALA A 360 -14.10 0.00 24.30
C ALA A 360 -12.64 0.44 24.20
N LEU A 361 -11.84 -0.18 23.33
CA LEU A 361 -10.44 0.18 23.09
C LEU A 361 -10.29 1.64 22.66
N THR A 362 -11.12 2.16 21.75
CA THR A 362 -11.05 3.56 21.33
C THR A 362 -11.40 4.53 22.47
N LYS A 363 -12.38 4.17 23.31
CA LYS A 363 -12.71 4.90 24.54
C LYS A 363 -11.55 4.90 25.52
N TYR A 364 -10.96 3.75 25.81
CA TYR A 364 -9.84 3.64 26.75
C TYR A 364 -8.60 4.39 26.25
N LEU A 365 -8.34 4.39 24.95
CA LEU A 365 -7.26 5.17 24.36
C LEU A 365 -7.51 6.69 24.48
N ALA A 366 -8.76 7.14 24.31
CA ALA A 366 -9.15 8.54 24.53
C ALA A 366 -9.07 8.96 26.02
N GLU A 367 -9.43 8.08 26.94
CA GLU A 367 -9.24 8.28 28.38
C GLU A 367 -7.74 8.31 28.74
N LEU A 368 -6.93 7.47 28.09
CA LEU A 368 -5.48 7.49 28.21
C LEU A 368 -4.90 8.83 27.73
N ARG A 369 -5.44 9.43 26.65
CA ARG A 369 -5.12 10.82 26.30
C ARG A 369 -5.50 11.81 27.41
N GLY A 370 -6.65 11.65 28.07
CA GLY A 370 -7.02 12.52 29.19
C GLY A 370 -6.05 12.43 30.36
N LEU A 371 -5.51 11.23 30.61
CA LEU A 371 -4.58 10.94 31.71
C LEU A 371 -3.12 11.31 31.38
N TYR A 372 -2.71 11.24 30.11
CA TYR A 372 -1.32 11.40 29.66
C TYR A 372 -1.11 12.55 28.65
N GLY A 373 -2.15 13.31 28.34
CA GLY A 373 -2.12 14.49 27.46
C GLY A 373 -1.71 15.75 28.22
N THR A 374 -1.01 16.65 27.55
CA THR A 374 -0.35 17.86 28.07
C THR A 374 -1.28 18.94 28.66
N GLY A 375 -2.53 18.61 28.99
CA GLY A 375 -3.59 19.55 29.34
C GLY A 375 -3.51 20.17 30.74
N HIS A 376 -2.74 19.61 31.67
CA HIS A 376 -2.52 20.22 32.99
C HIS A 376 -1.08 19.96 33.45
N GLY A 377 -0.33 21.04 33.68
CA GLY A 377 1.06 20.98 34.12
C GLY A 377 1.25 20.03 35.29
N ARG A 378 2.08 19.01 35.10
CA ARG A 378 2.58 18.12 36.14
C ARG A 378 4.06 17.86 35.92
N ASP A 379 4.77 17.74 37.03
CA ASP A 379 6.22 17.71 37.14
C ASP A 379 6.89 16.82 36.09
N GLY A 380 7.97 17.35 35.50
CA GLY A 380 8.66 16.91 34.27
C GLY A 380 9.28 15.51 34.25
N LYS A 381 8.61 14.51 34.83
CA LYS A 381 9.00 13.09 34.88
C LYS A 381 8.01 12.15 34.16
N HIS A 382 6.94 12.65 33.54
CA HIS A 382 5.95 11.80 32.88
C HIS A 382 6.33 11.46 31.43
N ARG A 383 6.49 10.17 31.11
CA ARG A 383 6.59 9.66 29.74
C ARG A 383 5.20 9.65 29.12
N GLY A 384 4.96 10.50 28.11
CA GLY A 384 3.69 10.60 27.40
C GLY A 384 3.38 9.41 26.49
N LEU A 385 2.27 9.49 25.77
CA LEU A 385 1.86 8.52 24.75
C LEU A 385 2.89 8.45 23.60
N GLU A 386 3.47 7.26 23.37
CA GLU A 386 4.36 7.00 22.22
C GLU A 386 3.59 6.68 20.92
N PRO A 387 4.21 6.88 19.73
CA PRO A 387 3.65 6.54 18.41
C PRO A 387 3.10 5.12 18.28
N ARG A 388 3.70 4.14 18.97
CA ARG A 388 3.20 2.75 18.96
C ARG A 388 1.78 2.61 19.50
N HIS A 389 1.40 3.43 20.48
CA HIS A 389 0.04 3.40 21.07
C HIS A 389 -0.97 4.05 20.12
N ALA A 390 -0.58 5.11 19.42
CA ALA A 390 -1.40 5.69 18.37
C ALA A 390 -1.61 4.69 17.23
N ARG A 391 -0.56 4.03 16.74
CA ARG A 391 -0.69 3.00 15.69
C ARG A 391 -1.66 1.88 16.08
N LEU A 392 -1.64 1.42 17.33
CA LEU A 392 -2.62 0.44 17.83
C LEU A 392 -4.05 0.98 17.77
N ALA A 393 -4.27 2.20 18.23
CA ALA A 393 -5.57 2.86 18.23
C ALA A 393 -6.14 3.05 16.82
N VAL A 394 -5.30 3.55 15.91
CA VAL A 394 -5.64 3.74 14.50
C VAL A 394 -5.96 2.40 13.87
N GLY A 395 -5.10 1.39 14.03
CA GLY A 395 -5.34 0.05 13.50
C GLY A 395 -6.69 -0.55 13.94
N ALA A 396 -7.00 -0.44 15.23
CA ALA A 396 -8.28 -0.89 15.78
C ALA A 396 -9.48 -0.15 15.16
N ALA A 397 -9.41 1.18 15.05
CA ALA A 397 -10.47 1.99 14.45
C ALA A 397 -10.71 1.62 12.98
N VAL A 398 -9.63 1.48 12.20
CA VAL A 398 -9.74 1.09 10.79
C VAL A 398 -10.38 -0.28 10.64
N THR A 399 -9.93 -1.28 11.41
CA THR A 399 -10.50 -2.63 11.33
C THR A 399 -12.00 -2.65 11.60
N PHE A 400 -12.47 -1.83 12.56
CA PHE A 400 -13.90 -1.68 12.82
C PHE A 400 -14.64 -1.10 11.63
N ILE A 401 -14.13 0.00 11.08
CA ILE A 401 -14.75 0.75 9.99
C ILE A 401 -14.83 -0.09 8.73
N ASP A 402 -13.75 -0.83 8.41
CA ASP A 402 -13.69 -1.75 7.27
C ASP A 402 -14.79 -2.81 7.37
N PHE A 403 -14.83 -3.54 8.48
CA PHE A 403 -15.84 -4.57 8.73
C PHE A 403 -17.28 -4.03 8.70
N ALA A 404 -17.54 -2.89 9.35
CA ALA A 404 -18.87 -2.29 9.40
C ALA A 404 -19.34 -1.83 8.00
N THR A 405 -18.42 -1.29 7.21
CA THR A 405 -18.70 -0.81 5.86
C THR A 405 -18.95 -1.95 4.89
N GLU A 406 -18.09 -2.97 4.93
CA GLU A 406 -18.25 -4.20 4.14
C GLU A 406 -19.61 -4.84 4.42
N THR A 407 -19.95 -5.01 5.70
CA THR A 407 -21.25 -5.57 6.10
C THR A 407 -22.43 -4.71 5.64
N TYR A 408 -22.30 -3.38 5.67
CA TYR A 408 -23.32 -2.47 5.14
C TYR A 408 -23.53 -2.67 3.63
N ARG A 409 -22.44 -2.80 2.85
CA ARG A 409 -22.52 -3.01 1.39
C ARG A 409 -23.15 -4.35 1.04
N GLU A 410 -22.73 -5.42 1.69
CA GLU A 410 -23.29 -6.75 1.43
C GLU A 410 -24.81 -6.79 1.66
N ARG A 411 -25.28 -6.08 2.69
CA ARG A 411 -26.71 -6.09 3.05
C ARG A 411 -27.54 -5.08 2.29
N TYR A 412 -26.93 -3.99 1.85
CA TYR A 412 -27.60 -2.91 1.14
C TYR A 412 -26.82 -2.54 -0.12
N PRO A 413 -26.71 -3.48 -1.09
CA PRO A 413 -26.09 -3.18 -2.37
C PRO A 413 -26.86 -2.04 -3.04
N GLU A 414 -26.13 -1.04 -3.58
CA GLU A 414 -26.75 0.06 -4.28
C GLU A 414 -27.53 -0.48 -5.49
N LYS A 415 -28.82 -0.17 -5.57
CA LYS A 415 -29.58 -0.43 -6.80
C LYS A 415 -29.02 0.51 -7.86
N ASN A 416 -28.43 -0.04 -8.92
CA ASN A 416 -28.09 0.71 -10.13
C ASN A 416 -29.33 1.47 -10.63
N SER A 417 -29.42 2.76 -10.30
CA SER A 417 -30.36 3.70 -10.90
C SER A 417 -29.83 4.05 -12.29
N GLY A 418 -30.13 3.20 -13.25
CA GLY A 418 -29.66 3.33 -14.62
C GLY A 418 -30.38 2.39 -15.59
N GLN A 419 -31.72 2.37 -15.54
CA GLN A 419 -32.56 1.94 -16.66
C GLN A 419 -33.98 2.48 -16.45
N LYS A 420 -34.22 3.69 -16.98
CA LYS A 420 -35.48 4.10 -17.60
C LYS A 420 -35.16 5.11 -18.68
#